data_AF-A0A534Z379-F1
#
_entry.id   AF-A0A534Z379-F1
#
_cell.length_a   1.000
_cell.length_b   1.000
_cell.length_c   1.000
_cell.angle_alpha   90.00
_cell.angle_beta   90.00
_cell.angle_gamma   90.00
#
_symmetry.space_group_name_H-M   'P 1'
#
loop_
_entity.id
_entity.type
_entity.pdbx_description
1 polymer ?
#
loop_
_entity_poly.entity_id
_entity_poly.type
_entity_poly.pdbx_seq_one_letter_code
_entity_poly.pdbx_strand_id
1 'polypeptide(L)'
;MSRIGLLIAVAASAHVLGATAFPAGCDVAGTDAAAVTAVRQAVRSGCNCESAASHLAYTRCAAGVIAAAIAGGQLPDRCRNEVRRFAGASSCGRASVVVCCIWRPKRPWHGVLRRATTCEPPPGGAACAATYPHVADACLPEAGCRFPVCGDGILDPRTGEDCEPPGTPSCDAQCHAIRVCGDGVIDGFEGEECEPPGTATCDASCHFIHTCGNGVIEPGEECDGQPACNGNCRLSLSLCCDLGGACLGGSADDGYGVYNFAKECFIVGGHGSYRACVGTDPCPPPAPPGIGCTIGSCQDEPITPIALCCQEPDGTCRGGTVASLEELGLFGCKTFPPPDRGDIEHLVIGTCGGDGRCVPATE
;
A
#
# COMPACT_ATOMS: atom_id res chain seq x y z
N MET A 1 69.75 4.04 -40.90
CA MET A 1 69.02 2.94 -41.57
C MET A 1 68.02 2.35 -40.59
N SER A 2 66.76 2.77 -40.64
CA SER A 2 65.60 1.94 -40.30
C SER A 2 64.35 2.71 -40.68
N ARG A 3 63.53 2.12 -41.55
CA ARG A 3 62.31 2.70 -42.12
C ARG A 3 61.17 2.48 -41.11
N ILE A 4 60.40 3.51 -40.77
CA ILE A 4 59.10 3.35 -40.12
C ILE A 4 58.06 4.03 -41.00
N GLY A 5 57.14 3.20 -41.49
CA GLY A 5 56.15 3.51 -42.51
C GLY A 5 54.98 4.32 -41.98
N LEU A 6 54.49 5.15 -42.89
CA LEU A 6 53.29 5.98 -42.84
C LEU A 6 52.04 5.08 -42.82
N LEU A 7 51.23 5.15 -41.77
CA LEU A 7 49.87 4.59 -41.71
C LEU A 7 48.86 5.73 -41.85
N ILE A 8 48.27 5.84 -43.04
CA ILE A 8 47.12 6.72 -43.32
C ILE A 8 45.86 5.94 -42.92
N ALA A 9 45.15 6.40 -41.89
CA ALA A 9 43.86 5.88 -41.51
C ALA A 9 42.78 6.36 -42.50
N VAL A 10 42.20 5.44 -43.27
CA VAL A 10 41.02 5.69 -44.11
C VAL A 10 39.78 5.53 -43.23
N ALA A 11 39.10 6.64 -42.94
CA ALA A 11 37.82 6.63 -42.23
C ALA A 11 36.72 6.11 -43.17
N ALA A 12 36.26 4.88 -42.92
CA ALA A 12 35.11 4.30 -43.60
C ALA A 12 33.83 5.00 -43.12
N SER A 13 33.26 5.84 -43.98
CA SER A 13 31.98 6.50 -43.76
C SER A 13 30.85 5.50 -44.02
N ALA A 14 30.38 4.80 -42.99
CA ALA A 14 29.20 3.94 -43.07
C ALA A 14 27.96 4.79 -43.32
N HIS A 15 27.57 4.92 -44.59
CA HIS A 15 26.24 5.38 -44.97
C HIS A 15 25.28 4.24 -44.65
N VAL A 16 24.58 4.35 -43.51
CA VAL A 16 23.41 3.52 -43.24
C VAL A 16 22.35 3.92 -44.26
N LEU A 17 22.25 3.13 -45.32
CA LEU A 17 21.09 3.11 -46.20
C LEU A 17 19.90 2.63 -45.37
N GLY A 18 19.20 3.56 -44.75
CA GLY A 18 17.90 3.31 -44.14
C GLY A 18 16.95 2.80 -45.23
N ALA A 19 16.59 1.52 -45.14
CA ALA A 19 15.58 0.92 -45.98
C ALA A 19 14.28 1.74 -45.85
N THR A 20 13.93 2.48 -46.90
CA THR A 20 12.62 3.14 -46.98
C THR A 20 11.56 2.06 -47.19
N ALA A 21 10.94 1.62 -46.10
CA ALA A 21 9.74 0.82 -46.16
C ALA A 21 8.64 1.63 -46.87
N PHE A 22 8.11 1.08 -47.98
CA PHE A 22 6.88 1.55 -48.62
C PHE A 22 5.70 1.51 -47.64
N PRO A 23 4.65 2.34 -47.80
CA PRO A 23 3.83 2.79 -46.68
C PRO A 23 3.03 1.63 -46.10
N ALA A 24 3.40 1.21 -44.90
CA ALA A 24 2.52 0.43 -44.05
C ALA A 24 1.20 1.20 -43.88
N GLY A 25 0.08 0.48 -43.87
CA GLY A 25 -1.21 1.05 -43.50
C GLY A 25 -1.14 1.75 -42.14
N CYS A 26 -2.22 2.42 -41.75
CA CYS A 26 -2.26 3.08 -40.44
C CYS A 26 -1.95 2.09 -39.30
N ASP A 27 -0.90 2.36 -38.55
CA ASP A 27 -0.45 1.51 -37.44
C ASP A 27 -1.05 2.00 -36.12
N VAL A 28 -2.30 1.58 -35.86
CA VAL A 28 -3.10 2.02 -34.72
C VAL A 28 -2.62 1.49 -33.37
N ALA A 29 -1.73 0.48 -33.36
CA ALA A 29 -1.18 -0.12 -32.15
C ALA A 29 0.28 0.27 -31.90
N GLY A 30 0.98 0.78 -32.92
CA GLY A 30 2.35 1.26 -32.80
C GLY A 30 2.48 2.74 -33.12
N THR A 31 3.17 3.04 -34.22
CA THR A 31 3.72 4.38 -34.48
C THR A 31 2.67 5.47 -34.72
N ASP A 32 1.47 5.12 -35.21
CA ASP A 32 0.41 6.09 -35.50
C ASP A 32 -0.62 6.21 -34.34
N ALA A 33 -0.50 5.40 -33.28
CA ALA A 33 -1.48 5.28 -32.21
C ALA A 33 -1.77 6.60 -31.49
N ALA A 34 -0.72 7.38 -31.18
CA ALA A 34 -0.85 8.67 -30.51
C ALA A 34 -1.57 9.71 -31.39
N ALA A 35 -1.21 9.79 -32.66
CA ALA A 35 -1.84 10.69 -33.63
C ALA A 35 -3.32 10.35 -33.85
N VAL A 36 -3.63 9.05 -34.03
CA VAL A 36 -5.02 8.57 -34.16
C VAL A 36 -5.83 8.89 -32.92
N THR A 37 -5.28 8.66 -31.72
CA THR A 37 -5.94 8.97 -30.45
C THR A 37 -6.20 10.47 -30.31
N ALA A 38 -5.21 11.30 -30.60
CA ALA A 38 -5.34 12.76 -30.51
C ALA A 38 -6.43 13.30 -31.45
N VAL A 39 -6.49 12.82 -32.70
CA VAL A 39 -7.52 13.28 -33.65
C VAL A 39 -8.90 12.72 -33.31
N ARG A 40 -9.01 11.50 -32.76
CA ARG A 40 -10.29 11.00 -32.22
C ARG A 40 -10.82 11.93 -31.12
N GLN A 41 -9.96 12.40 -30.22
CA GLN A 41 -10.33 13.39 -29.19
C GLN A 41 -10.68 14.76 -29.79
N ALA A 42 -9.97 15.21 -30.82
CA ALA A 42 -10.29 16.44 -31.53
C ALA A 42 -11.67 16.36 -32.24
N VAL A 43 -12.04 15.20 -32.79
CA VAL A 43 -13.38 14.98 -33.36
C VAL A 43 -14.45 15.04 -32.26
N ARG A 44 -14.22 14.41 -31.10
CA ARG A 44 -15.17 14.43 -29.97
C ARG A 44 -15.44 15.84 -29.46
N SER A 45 -14.39 16.64 -29.29
CA SER A 45 -14.48 18.01 -28.75
C SER A 45 -14.92 19.03 -29.81
N GLY A 46 -14.52 18.84 -31.07
CA GLY A 46 -14.80 19.77 -32.16
C GLY A 46 -16.14 19.55 -32.86
N CYS A 47 -16.72 18.36 -32.76
CA CYS A 47 -17.99 18.02 -33.40
C CYS A 47 -19.03 17.59 -32.36
N ASN A 48 -19.98 18.48 -32.07
CA ASN A 48 -21.03 18.21 -31.09
C ASN A 48 -21.95 17.06 -31.57
N CYS A 49 -21.90 15.95 -30.84
CA CYS A 49 -22.68 14.75 -31.12
C CYS A 49 -24.17 14.92 -30.77
N GLU A 50 -24.46 15.60 -29.67
CA GLU A 50 -25.82 15.78 -29.12
C GLU A 50 -26.65 16.73 -29.97
N SER A 51 -26.02 17.79 -30.49
CA SER A 51 -26.68 18.80 -31.32
C SER A 51 -26.59 18.53 -32.82
N ALA A 52 -26.07 17.37 -33.23
CA ALA A 52 -25.92 17.05 -34.65
C ALA A 52 -27.29 16.85 -35.32
N ALA A 53 -27.67 17.75 -36.24
CA ALA A 53 -28.94 17.68 -36.95
C ALA A 53 -29.15 16.39 -37.78
N SER A 54 -28.06 15.74 -38.18
CA SER A 54 -28.08 14.43 -38.82
C SER A 54 -26.71 13.76 -38.73
N HIS A 55 -26.66 12.44 -38.91
CA HIS A 55 -25.40 11.70 -38.95
C HIS A 55 -24.49 12.18 -40.08
N LEU A 56 -25.06 12.63 -41.20
CA LEU A 56 -24.30 13.23 -42.29
C LEU A 56 -23.67 14.56 -41.87
N ALA A 57 -24.37 15.39 -41.10
CA ALA A 57 -23.81 16.64 -40.57
C ALA A 57 -22.64 16.36 -39.61
N TYR A 58 -22.81 15.41 -38.69
CA TYR A 58 -21.74 14.99 -37.77
C TYR A 58 -20.51 14.46 -38.51
N THR A 59 -20.70 13.51 -39.43
CA THR A 59 -19.57 12.91 -40.19
C THR A 59 -18.90 13.91 -41.13
N ARG A 60 -19.62 14.92 -41.65
CA ARG A 60 -19.02 16.05 -42.38
C ARG A 60 -18.15 16.93 -41.48
N CYS A 61 -18.61 17.26 -40.28
CA CYS A 61 -17.78 17.96 -39.30
C CYS A 61 -16.50 17.17 -39.01
N ALA A 62 -16.64 15.87 -38.69
CA ALA A 62 -15.50 15.00 -38.40
C ALA A 62 -14.52 14.93 -39.58
N ALA A 63 -15.03 14.85 -40.82
CA ALA A 63 -14.20 14.88 -42.02
C ALA A 63 -13.40 16.20 -42.16
N GLY A 64 -13.99 17.33 -41.74
CA GLY A 64 -13.31 18.63 -41.68
C GLY A 64 -12.17 18.64 -40.66
N VAL A 65 -12.43 18.16 -39.43
CA VAL A 65 -11.41 18.04 -38.37
C VAL A 65 -10.26 17.13 -38.83
N ILE A 66 -10.57 15.98 -39.44
CA ILE A 66 -9.56 15.05 -39.97
C ILE A 66 -8.74 15.71 -41.10
N ALA A 67 -9.39 16.46 -42.01
CA ALA A 67 -8.69 17.14 -43.08
C ALA A 67 -7.75 18.24 -42.55
N ALA A 68 -8.18 19.00 -41.54
CA ALA A 68 -7.35 19.99 -40.87
C ALA A 68 -6.16 19.35 -40.17
N ALA A 69 -6.36 18.24 -39.45
CA ALA A 69 -5.28 17.51 -38.78
C ALA A 69 -4.22 16.97 -39.76
N ILE A 70 -4.66 16.49 -40.93
CA ILE A 70 -3.74 16.03 -41.99
C ILE A 70 -2.97 17.20 -42.59
N ALA A 71 -3.65 18.32 -42.88
CA ALA A 71 -2.99 19.52 -43.40
C ALA A 71 -1.99 20.12 -42.39
N GLY A 72 -2.28 20.03 -41.09
CA GLY A 72 -1.40 20.47 -40.01
C GLY A 72 -0.29 19.47 -39.64
N GLY A 73 -0.18 18.33 -40.32
CA GLY A 73 0.82 17.30 -40.03
C GLY A 73 0.59 16.52 -38.73
N GLN A 74 -0.57 16.67 -38.10
CA GLN A 74 -0.94 16.02 -36.84
C GLN A 74 -1.48 14.60 -37.03
N LEU A 75 -1.85 14.23 -38.27
CA LEU A 75 -2.27 12.88 -38.65
C LEU A 75 -1.68 12.52 -40.00
N PRO A 76 -1.00 11.36 -40.12
CA PRO A 76 -0.59 10.85 -41.43
C PRO A 76 -1.80 10.58 -42.32
N ASP A 77 -1.72 10.92 -43.61
CA ASP A 77 -2.85 10.73 -44.55
C ASP A 77 -3.30 9.26 -44.65
N ARG A 78 -2.37 8.31 -44.48
CA ARG A 78 -2.66 6.86 -44.39
C ARG A 78 -3.67 6.50 -43.29
N CYS A 79 -3.78 7.30 -42.24
CA CYS A 79 -4.70 7.11 -41.11
C CYS A 79 -6.06 7.79 -41.28
N ARG A 80 -6.28 8.53 -42.37
CA ARG A 80 -7.54 9.24 -42.65
C ARG A 80 -8.77 8.35 -42.51
N ASN A 81 -8.72 7.17 -43.12
CA ASN A 81 -9.87 6.26 -43.17
C ASN A 81 -10.15 5.61 -41.81
N GLU A 82 -9.14 5.46 -40.96
CA GLU A 82 -9.30 4.91 -39.62
C GLU A 82 -10.09 5.85 -38.72
N VAL A 83 -9.76 7.14 -38.72
CA VAL A 83 -10.50 8.15 -37.94
C VAL A 83 -11.90 8.40 -38.54
N ARG A 84 -12.06 8.29 -39.85
CA ARG A 84 -13.40 8.33 -40.50
C ARG A 84 -14.27 7.15 -40.06
N ARG A 85 -13.71 5.94 -39.94
CA ARG A 85 -14.42 4.76 -39.44
C ARG A 85 -14.84 4.95 -37.99
N PHE A 86 -13.97 5.50 -37.15
CA PHE A 86 -14.31 5.88 -35.78
C PHE A 86 -15.53 6.82 -35.72
N ALA A 87 -15.51 7.92 -36.49
CA ALA A 87 -16.63 8.87 -36.52
C ALA A 87 -17.91 8.25 -37.11
N GLY A 88 -17.79 7.42 -38.14
CA GLY A 88 -18.93 6.71 -38.74
C GLY A 88 -19.53 5.63 -37.83
N ALA A 89 -18.72 5.03 -36.97
CA ALA A 89 -19.12 4.07 -35.95
C ALA A 89 -19.66 4.79 -34.69
N SER A 90 -20.64 5.66 -34.88
CA SER A 90 -21.27 6.44 -33.81
C SER A 90 -22.79 6.53 -33.92
N SER A 91 -23.45 6.77 -32.78
CA SER A 91 -24.87 7.13 -32.71
C SER A 91 -25.14 8.61 -33.00
N CYS A 92 -24.09 9.44 -33.12
CA CYS A 92 -24.22 10.89 -33.30
C CYS A 92 -25.07 11.27 -34.52
N GLY A 93 -26.09 12.10 -34.27
CA GLY A 93 -27.06 12.55 -35.29
C GLY A 93 -27.94 11.43 -35.88
N ARG A 94 -27.99 10.25 -35.26
CA ARG A 94 -28.88 9.15 -35.65
C ARG A 94 -30.02 9.02 -34.65
N ALA A 95 -31.24 9.37 -35.07
CA ALA A 95 -32.42 9.21 -34.24
C ALA A 95 -32.63 7.73 -33.86
N SER A 96 -32.84 7.47 -32.56
CA SER A 96 -33.14 6.16 -31.99
C SER A 96 -32.06 5.09 -32.21
N VAL A 97 -30.86 5.44 -32.64
CA VAL A 97 -29.71 4.53 -32.73
C VAL A 97 -28.84 4.72 -31.51
N VAL A 98 -28.48 3.61 -30.88
CA VAL A 98 -27.56 3.56 -29.74
C VAL A 98 -26.38 2.68 -30.10
N VAL A 99 -25.29 2.82 -29.36
CA VAL A 99 -24.29 1.75 -29.32
C VAL A 99 -24.81 0.68 -28.37
N CYS A 100 -25.15 -0.47 -28.93
CA CYS A 100 -25.58 -1.63 -28.18
C CYS A 100 -24.37 -2.50 -27.88
N CYS A 101 -23.99 -2.58 -26.60
CA CYS A 101 -22.92 -3.47 -26.17
C CYS A 101 -23.51 -4.86 -25.96
N ILE A 102 -22.86 -5.86 -26.54
CA ILE A 102 -23.32 -7.25 -26.51
C ILE A 102 -22.22 -8.11 -25.92
N TRP A 103 -22.58 -8.90 -24.91
CA TRP A 103 -21.77 -9.96 -24.34
C TRP A 103 -22.29 -11.33 -24.75
N ARG A 104 -21.36 -12.27 -24.94
CA ARG A 104 -21.65 -13.69 -25.17
C ARG A 104 -20.69 -14.50 -24.33
N PRO A 105 -21.08 -15.72 -23.92
CA PRO A 105 -20.17 -16.63 -23.23
C PRO A 105 -18.85 -16.77 -23.99
N LYS A 106 -17.73 -16.60 -23.29
CA LYS A 106 -16.35 -16.71 -23.81
C LYS A 106 -15.96 -15.68 -24.88
N ARG A 107 -16.65 -14.54 -24.96
CA ARG A 107 -16.26 -13.44 -25.86
C ARG A 107 -16.30 -12.12 -25.10
N PRO A 108 -15.33 -11.22 -25.34
CA PRO A 108 -15.37 -9.89 -24.75
C PRO A 108 -16.60 -9.12 -25.24
N TRP A 109 -17.02 -8.16 -24.43
CA TRP A 109 -18.02 -7.17 -24.81
C TRP A 109 -17.63 -6.50 -26.13
N HIS A 110 -18.57 -6.37 -27.05
CA HIS A 110 -18.38 -5.62 -28.28
C HIS A 110 -19.58 -4.74 -28.59
N GLY A 111 -19.32 -3.55 -29.14
CA GLY A 111 -20.35 -2.59 -29.48
C GLY A 111 -20.84 -2.75 -30.91
N VAL A 112 -22.15 -2.67 -31.11
CA VAL A 112 -22.78 -2.62 -32.43
C VAL A 112 -23.82 -1.51 -32.46
N LEU A 113 -23.90 -0.78 -33.57
CA LEU A 113 -24.95 0.23 -33.76
C LEU A 113 -26.28 -0.46 -34.05
N ARG A 114 -27.27 -0.25 -33.18
CA ARG A 114 -28.62 -0.80 -33.32
C ARG A 114 -29.65 0.26 -32.97
N ARG A 115 -30.91 0.00 -33.35
CA ARG A 115 -32.01 0.79 -32.79
C ARG A 115 -32.09 0.50 -31.30
N ALA A 116 -32.44 1.50 -30.49
CA ALA A 116 -32.62 1.33 -29.05
C ALA A 116 -33.60 0.18 -28.73
N THR A 117 -34.66 0.05 -29.53
CA THR A 117 -35.68 -1.00 -29.40
C THR A 117 -35.23 -2.40 -29.83
N THR A 118 -34.04 -2.56 -30.42
CA THR A 118 -33.52 -3.86 -30.87
C THR A 118 -32.17 -4.19 -30.23
N CYS A 119 -31.81 -3.43 -29.19
CA CYS A 119 -30.68 -3.73 -28.34
C CYS A 119 -31.10 -4.71 -27.26
N GLU A 120 -31.19 -5.98 -27.64
CA GLU A 120 -31.63 -7.07 -26.78
C GLU A 120 -30.51 -8.11 -26.62
N PRO A 121 -30.42 -8.78 -25.46
CA PRO A 121 -29.42 -9.79 -25.20
C PRO A 121 -29.58 -11.00 -26.13
N PRO A 122 -28.47 -11.59 -26.63
CA PRO A 122 -28.53 -12.89 -27.28
C PRO A 122 -28.88 -14.00 -26.25
N PRO A 123 -29.32 -15.19 -26.69
CA PRO A 123 -29.57 -16.32 -25.79
C PRO A 123 -28.35 -16.63 -24.93
N GLY A 124 -28.52 -16.62 -23.61
CA GLY A 124 -27.43 -16.85 -22.64
C GLY A 124 -26.37 -15.75 -22.59
N GLY A 125 -26.67 -14.55 -23.10
CA GLY A 125 -25.79 -13.39 -23.04
C GLY A 125 -26.44 -12.16 -22.43
N ALA A 126 -25.73 -11.04 -22.46
CA ALA A 126 -26.19 -9.75 -21.97
C ALA A 126 -26.12 -8.70 -23.08
N ALA A 127 -27.01 -7.71 -23.02
CA ALA A 127 -26.90 -6.52 -23.86
C ALA A 127 -27.42 -5.30 -23.11
N CYS A 128 -26.89 -4.14 -23.48
CA CYS A 128 -27.25 -2.86 -22.90
C CYS A 128 -27.01 -1.75 -23.93
N ALA A 129 -27.75 -0.66 -23.79
CA ALA A 129 -27.51 0.56 -24.54
C ALA A 129 -26.48 1.42 -23.79
N ALA A 130 -25.32 1.66 -24.39
CA ALA A 130 -24.27 2.45 -23.78
C ALA A 130 -24.59 3.95 -23.80
N THR A 131 -24.09 4.67 -22.79
CA THR A 131 -24.22 6.13 -22.71
C THR A 131 -23.28 6.84 -23.68
N TYR A 132 -22.09 6.28 -23.95
CA TYR A 132 -21.14 6.88 -24.88
C TYR A 132 -21.54 6.63 -26.34
N PRO A 133 -21.44 7.65 -27.22
CA PRO A 133 -21.98 7.57 -28.57
C PRO A 133 -21.05 6.90 -29.59
N HIS A 134 -19.84 6.48 -29.19
CA HIS A 134 -18.82 5.92 -30.08
C HIS A 134 -18.54 4.46 -29.74
N VAL A 135 -18.57 3.58 -30.74
CA VAL A 135 -18.38 2.13 -30.53
C VAL A 135 -17.06 1.80 -29.84
N ALA A 136 -16.00 2.58 -30.11
CA ALA A 136 -14.68 2.35 -29.53
C ALA A 136 -14.62 2.54 -28.01
N ASP A 137 -15.57 3.28 -27.41
CA ASP A 137 -15.54 3.66 -25.99
C ASP A 137 -16.80 3.19 -25.23
N ALA A 138 -17.82 2.76 -25.97
CA ALA A 138 -19.15 2.48 -25.44
C ALA A 138 -19.26 1.26 -24.54
N CYS A 139 -18.37 0.28 -24.69
CA CYS A 139 -18.48 -0.99 -23.95
C CYS A 139 -17.43 -1.14 -22.86
N LEU A 140 -16.91 0.00 -22.38
CA LEU A 140 -15.99 0.06 -21.25
C LEU A 140 -16.77 0.07 -19.92
N PRO A 141 -16.14 -0.34 -18.79
CA PRO A 141 -16.77 -0.29 -17.47
C PRO A 141 -17.37 1.08 -17.13
N GLU A 142 -16.69 2.17 -17.49
CA GLU A 142 -17.13 3.53 -17.16
C GLU A 142 -18.35 3.99 -17.98
N ALA A 143 -18.73 3.24 -19.02
CA ALA A 143 -19.86 3.56 -19.89
C ALA A 143 -21.22 3.11 -19.33
N GLY A 144 -21.26 2.54 -18.12
CA GLY A 144 -22.46 2.08 -17.45
C GLY A 144 -23.14 0.88 -18.14
N CYS A 145 -22.45 0.24 -19.08
CA CYS A 145 -22.97 -0.84 -19.91
C CYS A 145 -22.33 -2.20 -19.59
N ARG A 146 -21.21 -2.21 -18.87
CA ARG A 146 -20.57 -3.45 -18.44
C ARG A 146 -21.11 -3.83 -17.07
N PHE A 147 -21.76 -4.99 -16.99
CA PHE A 147 -22.05 -5.67 -15.74
C PHE A 147 -20.92 -6.67 -15.48
N PRO A 148 -20.55 -6.95 -14.21
CA PRO A 148 -19.56 -7.98 -13.92
C PRO A 148 -20.13 -9.30 -14.42
N VAL A 149 -19.34 -10.04 -15.20
CA VAL A 149 -19.72 -11.38 -15.63
C VAL A 149 -18.66 -12.34 -15.17
N CYS A 150 -18.95 -12.95 -14.03
CA CYS A 150 -18.07 -13.91 -13.40
C CYS A 150 -17.61 -15.01 -14.37
N GLY A 151 -16.29 -15.13 -14.54
CA GLY A 151 -15.64 -16.13 -15.38
C GLY A 151 -15.49 -15.76 -16.84
N ASP A 152 -15.39 -14.46 -17.14
CA ASP A 152 -15.11 -13.95 -18.49
C ASP A 152 -13.63 -13.65 -18.76
N GLY A 153 -12.76 -13.80 -17.76
CA GLY A 153 -11.32 -13.61 -17.86
C GLY A 153 -10.85 -12.18 -17.53
N ILE A 154 -11.75 -11.31 -17.06
CA ILE A 154 -11.43 -9.93 -16.73
C ILE A 154 -12.01 -9.54 -15.35
N LEU A 155 -11.12 -9.25 -14.40
CA LEU A 155 -11.49 -8.74 -13.08
C LEU A 155 -12.20 -7.36 -13.12
N ASP A 156 -13.44 -7.27 -12.63
CA ASP A 156 -14.24 -6.04 -12.54
C ASP A 156 -14.60 -5.59 -11.07
N PRO A 157 -13.63 -5.09 -10.26
CA PRO A 157 -13.85 -4.77 -8.84
C PRO A 157 -14.86 -3.67 -8.60
N ARG A 158 -14.94 -2.71 -9.53
CA ARG A 158 -15.84 -1.55 -9.40
C ARG A 158 -17.31 -1.91 -9.53
N THR A 159 -17.61 -3.10 -10.04
CA THR A 159 -18.98 -3.52 -10.28
C THR A 159 -19.39 -4.76 -9.46
N GLY A 160 -18.51 -5.24 -8.57
CA GLY A 160 -18.82 -6.30 -7.59
C GLY A 160 -18.22 -7.67 -7.89
N GLU A 161 -17.19 -7.75 -8.73
CA GLU A 161 -16.39 -8.96 -8.93
C GLU A 161 -15.04 -8.82 -8.23
N ASP A 162 -14.73 -9.71 -7.30
CA ASP A 162 -13.54 -9.61 -6.45
C ASP A 162 -12.38 -10.49 -6.92
N CYS A 163 -12.66 -11.49 -7.76
CA CYS A 163 -11.67 -12.50 -8.15
C CYS A 163 -12.00 -13.17 -9.49
N GLU A 164 -10.99 -13.80 -10.10
CA GLU A 164 -11.18 -14.71 -11.22
C GLU A 164 -10.04 -15.75 -11.30
N PRO A 165 -10.28 -16.96 -11.86
CA PRO A 165 -11.55 -17.48 -12.38
C PRO A 165 -12.47 -18.03 -11.26
N PRO A 166 -13.78 -18.22 -11.52
CA PRO A 166 -14.70 -18.78 -10.54
C PRO A 166 -14.41 -20.23 -10.18
N GLY A 167 -14.80 -20.59 -8.96
CA GLY A 167 -14.69 -21.96 -8.44
C GLY A 167 -13.26 -22.38 -8.11
N THR A 168 -12.41 -21.42 -7.77
CA THR A 168 -11.08 -21.68 -7.19
C THR A 168 -11.17 -21.62 -5.66
N PRO A 169 -10.15 -22.12 -4.93
CA PRO A 169 -10.15 -22.03 -3.47
C PRO A 169 -10.28 -20.60 -2.94
N SER A 170 -9.82 -19.59 -3.69
CA SER A 170 -9.91 -18.17 -3.34
C SER A 170 -11.01 -17.41 -4.09
N CYS A 171 -11.85 -18.09 -4.87
CA CYS A 171 -12.88 -17.44 -5.68
C CYS A 171 -14.12 -18.31 -5.86
N ASP A 172 -15.28 -17.82 -5.39
CA ASP A 172 -16.53 -18.59 -5.46
C ASP A 172 -17.10 -18.64 -6.88
N ALA A 173 -18.21 -19.37 -7.04
CA ALA A 173 -18.87 -19.51 -8.35
C ALA A 173 -19.54 -18.21 -8.85
N GLN A 174 -19.64 -17.20 -7.99
CA GLN A 174 -20.18 -15.86 -8.28
C GLN A 174 -19.07 -14.80 -8.37
N CYS A 175 -17.80 -15.22 -8.29
CA CYS A 175 -16.62 -14.38 -8.31
C CYS A 175 -16.54 -13.39 -7.16
N HIS A 176 -17.06 -13.78 -6.00
CA HIS A 176 -16.65 -13.18 -4.74
C HIS A 176 -15.42 -13.91 -4.22
N ALA A 177 -14.48 -13.13 -3.67
CA ALA A 177 -13.26 -13.68 -3.13
C ALA A 177 -13.61 -14.57 -1.92
N ILE A 178 -13.22 -15.84 -2.00
CA ILE A 178 -13.25 -16.74 -0.85
C ILE A 178 -11.97 -16.45 -0.09
N ARG A 179 -12.09 -15.79 1.06
CA ARG A 179 -10.91 -15.48 1.88
C ARG A 179 -10.50 -16.73 2.64
N VAL A 180 -9.25 -17.17 2.50
CA VAL A 180 -8.73 -18.40 3.08
C VAL A 180 -7.34 -18.15 3.65
N CYS A 181 -7.20 -18.32 4.96
CA CYS A 181 -5.91 -18.30 5.63
C CYS A 181 -4.91 -19.25 4.96
N GLY A 182 -3.76 -18.70 4.55
CA GLY A 182 -2.69 -19.41 3.83
C GLY A 182 -2.75 -19.30 2.32
N ASP A 183 -3.41 -18.27 1.78
CA ASP A 183 -3.41 -17.94 0.36
C ASP A 183 -2.31 -16.94 -0.05
N GLY A 184 -1.56 -16.43 0.93
CA GLY A 184 -0.43 -15.52 0.76
C GLY A 184 -0.79 -14.04 0.81
N VAL A 185 -2.03 -13.67 1.18
CA VAL A 185 -2.51 -12.29 1.22
C VAL A 185 -3.20 -12.01 2.56
N ILE A 186 -2.77 -10.96 3.27
CA ILE A 186 -3.38 -10.59 4.56
C ILE A 186 -4.68 -9.81 4.32
N ASP A 187 -5.81 -10.41 4.73
CA ASP A 187 -7.14 -9.85 4.59
C ASP A 187 -7.67 -9.18 5.86
N GLY A 188 -7.10 -8.02 6.20
CA GLY A 188 -7.34 -7.31 7.46
C GLY A 188 -8.78 -6.80 7.73
N PHE A 189 -9.75 -6.99 6.84
CA PHE A 189 -11.14 -6.52 7.06
C PHE A 189 -12.01 -7.53 7.82
N GLU A 190 -11.63 -8.82 7.89
CA GLU A 190 -12.40 -9.87 8.59
C GLU A 190 -11.60 -10.66 9.65
N GLY A 191 -10.42 -10.17 10.04
CA GLY A 191 -9.68 -10.68 11.21
C GLY A 191 -8.50 -11.59 10.90
N GLU A 192 -8.09 -11.71 9.63
CA GLU A 192 -6.77 -12.23 9.31
C GLU A 192 -5.71 -11.17 9.63
N GLU A 193 -4.69 -11.58 10.39
CA GLU A 193 -3.68 -10.68 10.90
C GLU A 193 -2.29 -10.97 10.33
N CYS A 194 -2.05 -12.20 9.86
CA CYS A 194 -0.73 -12.69 9.46
C CYS A 194 -0.78 -13.79 8.40
N GLU A 195 0.34 -14.00 7.69
CA GLU A 195 0.49 -14.99 6.61
C GLU A 195 1.98 -15.42 6.56
N PRO A 196 2.34 -16.70 6.32
CA PRO A 196 1.47 -17.88 6.19
C PRO A 196 1.08 -18.50 7.55
N PRO A 197 0.04 -19.38 7.60
CA PRO A 197 -0.40 -20.03 8.83
C PRO A 197 0.62 -21.03 9.40
N GLY A 198 0.57 -21.21 10.71
CA GLY A 198 1.38 -22.18 11.43
C GLY A 198 2.86 -21.79 11.53
N THR A 199 3.15 -20.49 11.51
CA THR A 199 4.49 -19.95 11.82
C THR A 199 4.60 -19.63 13.31
N ALA A 200 5.79 -19.21 13.77
CA ALA A 200 6.01 -18.85 15.16
C ALA A 200 5.12 -17.69 15.64
N THR A 201 4.73 -16.81 14.70
CA THR A 201 3.95 -15.59 14.95
C THR A 201 2.56 -15.63 14.32
N CYS A 202 2.15 -16.76 13.73
CA CYS A 202 0.88 -16.87 13.02
C CYS A 202 0.24 -18.24 13.20
N ASP A 203 -0.96 -18.28 13.80
CA ASP A 203 -1.66 -19.53 14.07
C ASP A 203 -2.25 -20.16 12.80
N ALA A 204 -2.83 -21.36 12.95
CA ALA A 204 -3.44 -22.07 11.84
C ALA A 204 -4.72 -21.41 11.31
N SER A 205 -5.22 -20.38 11.99
CA SER A 205 -6.36 -19.56 11.60
C SER A 205 -5.94 -18.14 11.17
N CYS A 206 -4.63 -17.91 11.03
CA CYS A 206 -4.02 -16.64 10.65
C CYS A 206 -4.28 -15.47 11.60
N HIS A 207 -4.32 -15.77 12.91
CA HIS A 207 -4.20 -14.76 13.97
C HIS A 207 -2.77 -14.69 14.51
N PHE A 208 -2.34 -13.52 14.99
CA PHE A 208 -1.01 -13.38 15.60
C PHE A 208 -0.88 -14.26 16.85
N ILE A 209 0.24 -14.98 16.97
CA ILE A 209 0.57 -15.76 18.17
C ILE A 209 1.47 -14.93 19.08
N HIS A 210 0.87 -14.07 19.89
CA HIS A 210 1.58 -13.30 20.91
C HIS A 210 2.24 -14.22 21.95
N THR A 211 3.54 -14.50 21.79
CA THR A 211 4.30 -15.37 22.71
C THR A 211 5.65 -14.79 23.02
N CYS A 212 5.79 -14.34 24.26
CA CYS A 212 7.05 -13.82 24.75
C CYS A 212 8.18 -14.86 24.77
N GLY A 213 9.30 -14.51 24.15
CA GLY A 213 10.49 -15.36 23.97
C GLY A 213 10.44 -16.25 22.72
N ASN A 214 9.69 -15.88 21.67
CA ASN A 214 9.55 -16.68 20.44
C ASN A 214 10.55 -16.32 19.32
N GLY A 215 11.41 -15.33 19.56
CA GLY A 215 12.41 -14.79 18.62
C GLY A 215 11.92 -13.60 17.77
N VAL A 216 10.68 -13.12 17.96
CA VAL A 216 10.07 -12.04 17.18
C VAL A 216 9.33 -11.06 18.10
N ILE A 217 9.62 -9.76 17.99
CA ILE A 217 8.81 -8.72 18.65
C ILE A 217 7.54 -8.47 17.82
N GLU A 218 6.38 -8.81 18.37
CA GLU A 218 5.08 -8.69 17.71
C GLU A 218 4.39 -7.34 18.02
N PRO A 219 3.34 -6.95 17.25
CA PRO A 219 2.57 -5.75 17.58
C PRO A 219 2.01 -5.81 19.01
N GLY A 220 2.47 -4.91 19.88
CA GLY A 220 2.09 -4.86 21.29
C GLY A 220 3.24 -5.19 22.26
N GLU A 221 4.35 -5.72 21.75
CA GLU A 221 5.54 -6.12 22.52
C GLU A 221 6.65 -5.08 22.45
N GLU A 222 7.38 -4.89 23.56
CA GLU A 222 8.54 -4.00 23.66
C GLU A 222 9.87 -4.76 23.63
N CYS A 223 9.80 -6.08 23.83
CA CYS A 223 10.93 -6.99 23.96
C CYS A 223 10.41 -8.41 23.77
N ASP A 224 11.31 -9.38 23.59
CA ASP A 224 10.92 -10.76 23.31
C ASP A 224 11.78 -11.75 24.13
N GLY A 225 11.59 -11.76 25.45
CA GLY A 225 12.30 -12.66 26.38
C GLY A 225 13.75 -12.29 26.73
N GLN A 226 14.26 -11.18 26.19
CA GLN A 226 15.59 -10.64 26.47
C GLN A 226 15.74 -10.10 27.91
N PRO A 227 16.96 -9.79 28.40
CA PRO A 227 17.15 -9.14 29.70
C PRO A 227 16.34 -7.84 29.83
N ALA A 228 15.78 -7.61 31.02
CA ALA A 228 14.81 -6.54 31.32
C ALA A 228 13.42 -6.70 30.67
N CYS A 229 13.14 -7.79 29.95
CA CYS A 229 11.81 -8.15 29.48
C CYS A 229 11.04 -8.95 30.54
N ASN A 230 9.78 -8.60 30.81
CA ASN A 230 8.92 -9.41 31.68
C ASN A 230 8.09 -10.44 30.90
N GLY A 231 7.34 -11.29 31.61
CA GLY A 231 6.51 -12.33 31.00
C GLY A 231 5.32 -11.83 30.16
N ASN A 232 5.06 -10.52 30.14
CA ASN A 232 4.07 -9.88 29.29
C ASN A 232 4.73 -9.14 28.11
N CYS A 233 6.02 -9.38 27.84
CA CYS A 233 6.78 -8.74 26.78
C CYS A 233 6.83 -7.21 26.86
N ARG A 234 6.96 -6.71 28.10
CA ARG A 234 7.19 -5.30 28.42
C ARG A 234 8.54 -5.09 29.08
N LEU A 235 9.14 -3.92 28.84
CA LEU A 235 10.38 -3.52 29.48
C LEU A 235 10.13 -3.19 30.96
N SER A 236 10.82 -3.90 31.85
CA SER A 236 10.74 -3.67 33.28
C SER A 236 11.74 -2.60 33.71
N LEU A 237 11.21 -1.43 34.09
CA LEU A 237 11.98 -0.30 34.60
C LEU A 237 12.19 -0.46 36.11
N SER A 238 13.43 -0.37 36.55
CA SER A 238 13.76 -0.30 37.98
C SER A 238 13.57 1.12 38.49
N LEU A 239 12.86 1.26 39.61
CA LEU A 239 12.54 2.53 40.22
C LEU A 239 13.06 2.57 41.66
N CYS A 240 13.63 3.70 42.05
CA CYS A 240 14.10 3.92 43.41
C CYS A 240 13.69 5.29 43.91
N CYS A 241 13.13 5.31 45.12
CA CYS A 241 12.83 6.53 45.87
C CYS A 241 13.89 6.75 46.93
N ASP A 242 14.66 7.83 46.82
CA ASP A 242 15.66 8.22 47.82
C ASP A 242 15.03 9.05 48.94
N LEU A 243 15.25 8.62 50.19
CA LEU A 243 14.76 9.26 51.42
C LEU A 243 15.90 9.84 52.29
N GLY A 244 17.11 9.98 51.74
CA GLY A 244 18.26 10.56 52.45
C GLY A 244 18.88 9.60 53.48
N GLY A 245 19.31 8.42 53.01
CA GLY A 245 19.91 7.36 53.83
C GLY A 245 19.06 6.10 53.97
N ALA A 246 17.85 6.12 53.41
CA ALA A 246 17.04 4.96 53.12
C ALA A 246 16.48 5.09 51.70
N CYS A 247 16.07 3.97 51.13
CA CYS A 247 15.41 3.98 49.83
C CYS A 247 14.22 3.01 49.77
N LEU A 248 13.33 3.25 48.82
CA LEU A 248 12.25 2.34 48.43
C LEU A 248 12.54 1.85 47.03
N GLY A 249 12.63 0.53 46.84
CA GLY A 249 12.70 -0.08 45.52
C GLY A 249 11.32 -0.36 44.93
N GLY A 250 11.20 -0.26 43.62
CA GLY A 250 10.03 -0.63 42.86
C GLY A 250 10.38 -1.01 41.43
N SER A 251 9.39 -1.51 40.71
CA SER A 251 9.49 -1.75 39.28
C SER A 251 8.18 -1.39 38.60
N ALA A 252 8.25 -0.93 37.36
CA ALA A 252 7.08 -0.68 36.52
C ALA A 252 7.38 -1.09 35.08
N ASP A 253 6.34 -1.48 34.36
CA ASP A 253 6.38 -1.91 32.96
C ASP A 253 5.47 -1.06 32.06
N ASP A 254 4.91 0.03 32.60
CA ASP A 254 4.16 1.05 31.88
C ASP A 254 4.40 2.45 32.47
N GLY A 255 4.05 3.49 31.71
CA GLY A 255 4.17 4.88 32.17
C GLY A 255 3.30 5.21 33.39
N TYR A 256 2.19 4.49 33.59
CA TYR A 256 1.28 4.70 34.71
C TYR A 256 1.89 4.23 36.04
N GLY A 257 2.57 3.09 36.04
CA GLY A 257 3.30 2.54 37.18
C GLY A 257 4.48 3.43 37.57
N VAL A 258 5.24 3.93 36.59
CA VAL A 258 6.32 4.90 36.83
C VAL A 258 5.78 6.17 37.49
N TYR A 259 4.67 6.72 36.95
CA TYR A 259 4.04 7.91 37.49
C TYR A 259 3.54 7.71 38.93
N ASN A 260 2.85 6.61 39.20
CA ASN A 260 2.34 6.33 40.55
C ASN A 260 3.48 6.15 41.55
N PHE A 261 4.54 5.41 41.18
CA PHE A 261 5.70 5.26 42.05
C PHE A 261 6.35 6.62 42.35
N ALA A 262 6.58 7.44 41.33
CA ALA A 262 7.16 8.78 41.51
C ALA A 262 6.28 9.69 42.37
N LYS A 263 4.96 9.62 42.19
CA LYS A 263 3.98 10.34 43.01
C LYS A 263 4.03 9.89 44.48
N GLU A 264 4.00 8.59 44.74
CA GLU A 264 4.07 8.05 46.11
C GLU A 264 5.41 8.43 46.77
N CYS A 265 6.51 8.34 46.01
CA CYS A 265 7.82 8.81 46.47
C CYS A 265 7.82 10.28 46.88
N PHE A 266 7.20 11.14 46.06
CA PHE A 266 7.10 12.57 46.36
C PHE A 266 6.23 12.83 47.61
N ILE A 267 5.14 12.09 47.81
CA ILE A 267 4.26 12.22 48.98
C ILE A 267 5.01 11.92 50.28
N VAL A 268 5.92 10.95 50.26
CA VAL A 268 6.76 10.60 51.42
C VAL A 268 8.02 11.49 51.55
N GLY A 269 8.15 12.51 50.70
CA GLY A 269 9.24 13.49 50.74
C GLY A 269 10.55 13.01 50.12
N GLY A 270 10.50 11.96 49.29
CA GLY A 270 11.67 11.41 48.60
C GLY A 270 11.85 11.92 47.17
N HIS A 271 12.97 11.50 46.56
CA HIS A 271 13.30 11.76 45.16
C HIS A 271 13.32 10.46 44.35
N GLY A 272 12.44 10.36 43.35
CA GLY A 272 12.37 9.21 42.44
C GLY A 272 13.48 9.24 41.39
N SER A 273 14.02 8.07 41.07
CA SER A 273 15.03 7.86 40.02
C SER A 273 14.86 6.48 39.38
N TYR A 274 15.37 6.31 38.16
CA TYR A 274 15.42 5.01 37.47
C TYR A 274 16.66 4.22 37.93
N ARG A 275 16.68 3.81 39.19
CA ARG A 275 17.82 3.16 39.85
C ARG A 275 17.33 2.03 40.73
N ALA A 276 18.24 1.18 41.19
CA ALA A 276 17.92 0.15 42.18
C ALA A 276 18.09 0.70 43.60
N CYS A 277 17.21 0.29 44.51
CA CYS A 277 17.42 0.53 45.95
C CYS A 277 18.38 -0.53 46.50
N VAL A 278 19.59 -0.10 46.88
CA VAL A 278 20.63 -1.00 47.40
C VAL A 278 20.89 -0.67 48.87
N GLY A 279 20.82 -1.69 49.72
CA GLY A 279 21.01 -1.53 51.16
C GLY A 279 21.11 -2.86 51.89
N THR A 280 21.45 -2.81 53.17
CA THR A 280 21.78 -4.01 53.96
C THR A 280 20.66 -4.45 54.90
N ASP A 281 19.78 -3.52 55.32
CA ASP A 281 18.82 -3.77 56.39
C ASP A 281 17.46 -3.07 56.16
N PRO A 282 16.35 -3.64 56.62
CA PRO A 282 15.04 -2.98 56.59
C PRO A 282 15.01 -1.76 57.50
N CYS A 283 14.22 -0.74 57.13
CA CYS A 283 14.10 0.49 57.92
C CYS A 283 13.49 0.20 59.31
N PRO A 284 14.02 0.81 60.40
CA PRO A 284 13.51 0.60 61.74
C PRO A 284 12.09 1.20 61.88
N PRO A 285 11.21 0.60 62.72
CA PRO A 285 9.91 1.19 63.03
C PRO A 285 10.08 2.61 63.62
N PRO A 286 9.21 3.59 63.30
CA PRO A 286 7.81 3.44 62.89
C PRO A 286 7.56 3.60 61.38
N ALA A 287 8.37 2.96 60.54
CA ALA A 287 8.01 2.79 59.13
C ALA A 287 6.63 2.09 59.02
N PRO A 288 5.70 2.60 58.18
CA PRO A 288 4.40 1.96 57.98
C PRO A 288 4.59 0.50 57.52
N PRO A 289 3.86 -0.48 58.10
CA PRO A 289 3.94 -1.86 57.66
C PRO A 289 3.58 -1.97 56.16
N GLY A 290 4.42 -2.61 55.36
CA GLY A 290 4.18 -2.86 53.94
C GLY A 290 4.87 -1.90 52.97
N ILE A 291 5.48 -0.81 53.44
CA ILE A 291 6.40 0.00 52.63
C ILE A 291 7.78 -0.66 52.76
N GLY A 292 8.22 -1.38 51.72
CA GLY A 292 9.48 -2.15 51.67
C GLY A 292 10.74 -1.27 51.68
N CYS A 293 10.91 -0.45 52.70
CA CYS A 293 12.02 0.47 52.88
C CYS A 293 13.29 -0.24 53.35
N THR A 294 14.42 0.13 52.76
CA THR A 294 15.75 -0.38 53.10
C THR A 294 16.68 0.76 53.48
N ILE A 295 17.45 0.61 54.55
CA ILE A 295 18.57 1.50 54.88
C ILE A 295 19.62 1.34 53.78
N GLY A 296 19.79 2.39 52.99
CA GLY A 296 20.42 2.26 51.69
C GLY A 296 20.30 3.51 50.86
N SER A 297 20.65 3.38 49.58
CA SER A 297 20.63 4.49 48.62
C SER A 297 20.26 3.99 47.23
N CYS A 298 19.78 4.91 46.40
CA CYS A 298 19.52 4.62 45.00
C CYS A 298 20.83 4.54 44.21
N GLN A 299 21.20 3.33 43.81
CA GLN A 299 22.40 3.05 43.04
C GLN A 299 22.03 2.73 41.60
N ASP A 300 22.79 3.28 40.67
CA ASP A 300 22.68 2.93 39.27
C ASP A 300 23.47 1.64 39.04
N GLU A 301 22.75 0.54 38.82
CA GLU A 301 23.36 -0.77 38.61
C GLU A 301 23.64 -0.98 37.12
N PRO A 302 24.83 -1.49 36.77
CA PRO A 302 25.13 -1.83 35.39
C PRO A 302 24.25 -2.99 34.93
N ILE A 303 23.73 -2.87 33.71
CA ILE A 303 23.01 -3.94 33.03
C ILE A 303 23.83 -4.45 31.86
N THR A 304 23.56 -5.67 31.41
CA THR A 304 24.06 -6.15 30.12
C THR A 304 23.64 -5.15 29.04
N PRO A 305 24.56 -4.66 28.17
CA PRO A 305 24.20 -3.66 27.19
C PRO A 305 23.03 -4.08 26.31
N ILE A 306 21.99 -3.25 26.25
CA ILE A 306 20.76 -3.49 25.49
C ILE A 306 20.71 -2.46 24.35
N ALA A 307 20.57 -2.94 23.13
CA ALA A 307 20.27 -2.07 21.99
C ALA A 307 18.78 -1.71 22.03
N LEU A 308 18.48 -0.42 22.02
CA LEU A 308 17.13 0.10 22.01
C LEU A 308 16.93 0.93 20.76
N CYS A 309 15.72 0.88 20.22
CA CYS A 309 15.30 1.82 19.21
C CYS A 309 13.92 2.36 19.56
N CYS A 310 13.70 3.61 19.16
CA CYS A 310 12.46 4.32 19.33
C CYS A 310 11.95 4.81 17.97
N GLN A 311 10.74 4.41 17.60
CA GLN A 311 10.07 4.97 16.42
C GLN A 311 9.39 6.30 16.79
N GLU A 312 9.84 7.39 16.18
CA GLU A 312 9.26 8.71 16.40
C GLU A 312 8.03 8.93 15.50
N PRO A 313 7.06 9.78 15.90
CA PRO A 313 5.86 10.06 15.11
C PRO A 313 6.11 10.69 13.74
N ASP A 314 7.28 11.31 13.56
CA ASP A 314 7.71 11.87 12.27
C ASP A 314 8.26 10.81 11.30
N GLY A 315 8.21 9.53 11.68
CA GLY A 315 8.70 8.40 10.90
C GLY A 315 10.21 8.18 11.02
N THR A 316 10.92 8.95 11.85
CA THR A 316 12.34 8.73 12.13
C THR A 316 12.55 7.71 13.24
N CYS A 317 13.72 7.08 13.26
CA CYS A 317 14.10 6.16 14.34
C CYS A 317 15.25 6.74 15.16
N ARG A 318 15.09 6.76 16.49
CA ARG A 318 16.15 7.08 17.45
C ARG A 318 16.66 5.78 18.07
N GLY A 319 17.90 5.43 17.75
CA GLY A 319 18.57 4.25 18.30
C GLY A 319 19.62 4.60 19.34
N GLY A 320 19.91 3.67 20.24
CA GLY A 320 21.04 3.76 21.16
C GLY A 320 21.32 2.43 21.85
N THR A 321 22.38 2.38 22.63
CA THR A 321 22.69 1.25 23.50
C THR A 321 22.73 1.77 24.92
N VAL A 322 22.02 1.11 25.82
CA VAL A 322 21.99 1.44 27.25
C VAL A 322 22.73 0.36 28.02
N ALA A 323 23.49 0.74 29.04
CA ALA A 323 24.31 -0.16 29.85
C ALA A 323 24.07 0.02 31.36
N SER A 324 23.09 0.85 31.74
CA SER A 324 22.68 1.08 33.13
C SER A 324 21.16 1.18 33.26
N LEU A 325 20.65 0.99 34.49
CA LEU A 325 19.23 1.14 34.79
C LEU A 325 18.73 2.57 34.52
N GLU A 326 19.57 3.56 34.83
CA GLU A 326 19.24 4.96 34.64
C GLU A 326 19.14 5.32 33.16
N GLU A 327 20.08 4.85 32.33
CA GLU A 327 20.01 5.04 30.87
C GLU A 327 18.78 4.37 30.26
N LEU A 328 18.43 3.16 30.70
CA LEU A 328 17.24 2.44 30.24
C LEU A 328 15.96 3.23 30.56
N GLY A 329 15.84 3.73 31.80
CA GLY A 329 14.67 4.53 32.21
C GLY A 329 14.57 5.90 31.56
N LEU A 330 15.70 6.51 31.20
CA LEU A 330 15.74 7.83 30.55
C LEU A 330 15.67 7.80 29.02
N PHE A 331 15.85 6.64 28.39
CA PHE A 331 15.85 6.52 26.93
C PHE A 331 14.48 6.88 26.29
N GLY A 332 13.40 6.73 27.06
CA GLY A 332 11.97 6.77 26.69
C GLY A 332 11.56 7.51 25.41
N CYS A 333 10.60 6.92 24.68
CA CYS A 333 10.03 7.50 23.46
C CYS A 333 9.18 8.75 23.75
N LYS A 334 9.43 9.84 23.02
CA LYS A 334 8.72 11.11 23.25
C LYS A 334 7.34 11.10 22.57
N THR A 335 6.31 10.63 23.25
CA THR A 335 4.93 10.99 22.87
C THR A 335 4.08 11.29 24.09
N PHE A 336 3.79 12.59 24.27
CA PHE A 336 2.65 13.04 25.06
C PHE A 336 1.75 13.87 24.12
N PRO A 337 0.43 13.60 24.06
CA PRO A 337 -0.35 12.65 24.87
C PRO A 337 -0.13 11.18 24.47
N PRO A 338 -0.43 10.21 25.37
CA PRO A 338 -0.38 8.77 25.05
C PRO A 338 -1.39 8.47 23.92
N PRO A 339 -1.03 7.65 22.92
CA PRO A 339 -1.96 7.22 21.89
C PRO A 339 -3.05 6.32 22.48
N ASP A 340 -4.19 6.26 21.80
CA ASP A 340 -5.33 5.43 22.19
C ASP A 340 -4.96 3.94 22.23
N ARG A 341 -5.76 3.15 22.96
CA ARG A 341 -5.59 1.69 23.09
C ARG A 341 -5.37 1.03 21.72
N GLY A 342 -4.16 0.51 21.50
CA GLY A 342 -3.80 -0.28 20.33
C GLY A 342 -2.48 0.11 19.68
N ASP A 343 -1.96 1.31 19.94
CA ASP A 343 -0.68 1.74 19.39
C ASP A 343 0.47 1.34 20.35
N ILE A 344 1.43 0.61 19.80
CA ILE A 344 2.66 0.13 20.47
C ILE A 344 3.39 1.31 21.09
N GLU A 345 3.75 1.21 22.37
CA GLU A 345 4.80 2.06 22.92
C GLU A 345 6.06 1.86 22.07
N HIS A 346 6.51 2.92 21.40
CA HIS A 346 7.49 2.83 20.31
C HIS A 346 8.90 2.42 20.74
N LEU A 347 9.10 2.07 22.01
CA LEU A 347 10.39 1.65 22.55
C LEU A 347 10.50 0.14 22.44
N VAL A 348 11.40 -0.35 21.59
CA VAL A 348 11.65 -1.79 21.45
C VAL A 348 13.13 -2.11 21.61
N ILE A 349 13.45 -3.32 22.11
CA ILE A 349 14.81 -3.85 22.04
C ILE A 349 15.16 -4.11 20.58
N GLY A 350 16.09 -3.32 20.03
CA GLY A 350 16.35 -3.29 18.61
C GLY A 350 17.32 -2.19 18.18
N THR A 351 17.46 -2.04 16.86
CA THR A 351 18.31 -1.02 16.23
C THR A 351 17.55 -0.29 15.13
N CYS A 352 18.01 0.90 14.74
CA CYS A 352 17.41 1.60 13.60
C CYS A 352 17.90 1.00 12.28
N GLY A 353 16.95 0.54 11.46
CA GLY A 353 17.17 0.11 10.08
C GLY A 353 17.51 1.27 9.17
N GLY A 354 18.08 0.95 7.99
CA GLY A 354 18.48 1.94 6.99
C GLY A 354 17.32 2.70 6.34
N ASP A 355 16.09 2.21 6.50
CA ASP A 355 14.84 2.86 6.08
C ASP A 355 14.27 3.82 7.13
N GLY A 356 14.97 4.00 8.26
CA GLY A 356 14.52 4.86 9.36
C GLY A 356 13.49 4.19 10.27
N ARG A 357 13.29 2.88 10.17
CA ARG A 357 12.40 2.12 11.04
C ARG A 357 13.14 1.42 12.16
N CYS A 358 12.46 1.22 13.28
CA CYS A 358 12.89 0.30 14.32
C CYS A 358 12.91 -1.15 13.82
N VAL A 359 14.05 -1.81 13.98
CA VAL A 359 14.24 -3.24 13.66
C VAL A 359 14.51 -3.99 14.98
N PRO A 360 13.60 -4.89 15.39
CA PRO A 360 13.79 -5.74 16.57
C PRO A 360 15.12 -6.48 16.56
N ALA A 361 15.74 -6.64 17.72
CA ALA A 361 16.89 -7.51 17.87
C ALA A 361 16.39 -8.97 17.88
N THR A 362 16.67 -9.70 16.80
CA THR A 362 16.53 -11.17 16.77
C THR A 362 17.74 -11.79 17.47
N GLU A 363 17.53 -12.64 18.47
CA GLU A 363 18.61 -13.51 18.99
C GLU A 363 19.04 -14.58 17.96
#